data_AF-A0A440CJN3-F1
#
_entry.id   AF-A0A440CJN3-F1
#
_cell.length_a   1.000
_cell.length_b   1.000
_cell.length_c   1.000
_cell.angle_alpha   90.00
_cell.angle_beta   90.00
_cell.angle_gamma   90.00
#
_symmetry.space_group_name_H-M   'P 1'
#
loop_
_entity.id
_entity.type
_entity.pdbx_description
1 polymer ?
#
loop_
_entity_poly.entity_id
_entity_poly.type
_entity_poly.pdbx_seq_one_letter_code
_entity_poly.pdbx_strand_id
1 'polypeptide(L)'
;MTHVAFFGDGERSFALSPDLINELERKTGAGIGALCMRVPEGHFRHAELVEIIRLSLIGGGAIPSEAAALAETYAAKRPLKESFPIAVAVLQAIWSGEPATTSQDDAANG
;
A
#
# COMPACT_ATOMS: atom_id res chain seq x y z
N MET A 1 6.51 10.08 0.75
CA MET A 1 7.19 9.61 -0.47
C MET A 1 6.22 8.82 -1.33
N THR A 2 6.44 8.81 -2.65
CA THR A 2 5.50 8.22 -3.59
C THR A 2 6.08 6.96 -4.22
N HIS A 3 5.34 5.86 -4.14
CA HIS A 3 5.58 4.62 -4.85
C HIS A 3 4.64 4.56 -6.07
N VAL A 4 5.15 4.16 -7.24
CA VAL A 4 4.36 4.03 -8.47
C VAL A 4 4.33 2.57 -8.87
N ALA A 5 3.13 2.03 -9.11
CA ALA A 5 2.94 0.64 -9.52
C ALA A 5 1.68 0.47 -10.36
N PHE A 6 1.63 -0.59 -11.18
CA PHE A 6 0.40 -1.01 -11.85
C PHE A 6 -0.58 -1.62 -10.83
N PHE A 7 -1.80 -1.12 -10.81
CA PHE A 7 -2.85 -1.62 -9.92
C PHE A 7 -4.22 -1.56 -10.59
N GLY A 8 -4.84 -2.72 -10.72
CA GLY A 8 -6.16 -2.86 -11.33
C GLY A 8 -6.16 -2.56 -12.82
N ASP A 9 -6.39 -1.31 -13.17
CA ASP A 9 -6.64 -0.83 -14.53
C ASP A 9 -5.53 0.06 -15.10
N GLY A 10 -4.51 0.42 -14.31
CA GLY A 10 -3.43 1.29 -14.79
C GLY A 10 -2.31 1.52 -13.79
N GLU A 11 -1.33 2.33 -14.18
CA GLU A 11 -0.30 2.83 -13.27
C GLU A 11 -0.91 3.83 -12.29
N ARG A 12 -0.58 3.67 -11.00
CA ARG A 12 -1.08 4.48 -9.91
C ARG A 12 0.06 4.92 -9.00
N SER A 13 -0.09 6.11 -8.44
CA SER A 13 0.77 6.64 -7.38
C SER A 13 0.20 6.29 -6.02
N PHE A 14 1.08 5.93 -5.09
CA PHE A 14 0.76 5.54 -3.73
C PHE A 14 1.66 6.30 -2.75
N ALA A 15 1.08 7.02 -1.80
CA ALA A 15 1.83 7.70 -0.75
C ALA A 15 0.98 7.83 0.53
N LEU A 16 1.62 7.77 1.69
CA LEU A 16 0.95 8.08 2.96
C LEU A 16 1.62 9.31 3.59
N SER A 17 0.86 10.40 3.70
CA SER A 17 1.25 11.57 4.49
C SER A 17 1.08 11.29 5.99
N PRO A 18 1.68 12.09 6.89
CA PRO A 18 1.46 11.95 8.33
C PRO A 18 -0.03 11.96 8.74
N ASP A 19 -0.85 12.79 8.10
CA ASP A 19 -2.30 12.82 8.37
C ASP A 19 -3.00 11.53 7.95
N LEU A 20 -2.60 10.95 6.81
CA LEU A 20 -3.14 9.68 6.34
C LEU A 20 -2.65 8.49 7.17
N ILE A 21 -1.47 8.58 7.79
CA ILE A 21 -1.00 7.60 8.77
C ILE A 21 -1.93 7.61 10.00
N ASN A 22 -2.25 8.78 10.55
CA ASN A 22 -3.19 8.89 11.67
C ASN A 22 -4.57 8.28 11.34
N GLU A 23 -5.07 8.53 10.12
CA GLU A 23 -6.33 7.94 9.65
C GLU A 23 -6.24 6.42 9.46
N LEU A 24 -5.10 5.91 8.99
CA LEU A 24 -4.84 4.47 8.87
C LEU A 24 -4.84 3.79 10.24
N GLU A 25 -4.17 4.37 11.23
CA GLU A 25 -4.16 3.87 12.60
C GLU A 25 -5.57 3.84 13.19
N ARG A 26 -6.35 4.92 12.99
CA ARG A 26 -7.75 4.99 13.44
C ARG A 26 -8.63 3.90 12.81
N LYS A 27 -8.46 3.63 11.52
CA LYS A 27 -9.28 2.65 10.78
C LYS A 27 -8.90 1.21 11.07
N THR A 28 -7.62 0.94 11.30
CA THR A 28 -7.12 -0.41 11.55
C THR A 28 -7.07 -0.75 13.03
N GLY A 29 -7.01 0.26 13.91
CA GLY A 29 -6.74 0.08 15.34
C GLY A 29 -5.32 -0.44 15.62
N ALA A 30 -4.41 -0.35 14.64
CA ALA A 30 -3.01 -0.76 14.77
C ALA A 30 -2.10 0.44 14.57
N GLY A 31 -1.07 0.57 15.41
CA GLY A 31 -0.05 1.61 15.25
C GLY A 31 0.82 1.37 14.01
N ILE A 32 1.34 2.45 13.43
CA ILE A 32 2.10 2.42 12.18
C ILE A 32 3.35 1.56 12.29
N GLY A 33 4.05 1.61 13.43
CA GLY A 33 5.22 0.77 13.67
C GLY A 33 4.88 -0.72 13.66
N ALA A 34 3.73 -1.10 14.23
CA ALA A 34 3.28 -2.49 14.18
C ALA A 34 2.98 -2.92 12.74
N LEU A 35 2.30 -2.07 11.96
CA LEU A 35 2.02 -2.34 10.55
C LEU A 35 3.31 -2.50 9.73
N CYS A 36 4.28 -1.59 9.86
CA CYS A 36 5.56 -1.65 9.16
C CYS A 36 6.35 -2.93 9.47
N MET A 37 6.28 -3.46 10.70
CA MET A 37 7.01 -4.67 11.07
C MET A 37 6.30 -5.96 10.65
N ARG A 38 4.97 -6.03 10.78
CA ARG A 38 4.25 -7.30 10.67
C ARG A 38 3.64 -7.56 9.29
N VAL A 39 3.29 -6.51 8.54
CA VAL A 39 2.69 -6.67 7.22
C VAL A 39 3.68 -7.32 6.25
N PRO A 40 4.96 -6.89 6.14
CA PRO A 40 5.93 -7.56 5.27
C PRO A 40 6.13 -9.05 5.58
N GLU A 41 6.02 -9.42 6.86
CA GLU A 41 6.10 -10.81 7.35
C GLU A 41 4.80 -11.61 7.14
N GLY A 42 3.78 -11.04 6.47
CA GLY A 42 2.52 -11.72 6.19
C GLY A 42 1.51 -11.73 7.35
N HIS A 43 1.77 -11.02 8.44
CA HIS A 43 0.91 -11.00 9.63
C HIS A 43 -0.09 -9.83 9.56
N PHE A 44 -1.07 -9.90 8.66
CA PHE A 44 -2.06 -8.83 8.47
C PHE A 44 -3.49 -9.35 8.46
N ARG A 45 -4.44 -8.47 8.80
CA ARG A 45 -5.85 -8.67 8.45
C ARG A 45 -6.08 -8.15 7.05
N HIS A 46 -6.91 -8.83 6.27
CA HIS A 46 -7.23 -8.42 4.90
C HIS A 46 -7.72 -6.96 4.82
N ALA A 47 -8.56 -6.53 5.76
CA ALA A 47 -9.03 -5.14 5.86
C ALA A 47 -7.90 -4.10 5.98
N GLU A 48 -6.75 -4.48 6.55
CA GLU A 48 -5.60 -3.57 6.67
C GLU A 48 -4.93 -3.35 5.33
N LEU A 49 -4.77 -4.40 4.52
CA LEU A 49 -4.28 -4.25 3.14
C LEU A 49 -5.20 -3.34 2.34
N VAL A 50 -6.52 -3.55 2.43
CA VAL A 50 -7.50 -2.73 1.72
C VAL A 50 -7.39 -1.26 2.13
N GLU A 51 -7.26 -0.96 3.43
CA GLU A 51 -7.14 0.42 3.91
C GLU A 51 -5.77 1.05 3.61
N ILE A 52 -4.67 0.28 3.65
CA ILE A 52 -3.35 0.74 3.21
C ILE A 52 -3.42 1.17 1.73
N ILE A 53 -3.99 0.33 0.87
CA ILE A 53 -4.14 0.65 -0.56
C ILE A 53 -5.02 1.89 -0.75
N ARG A 54 -6.20 1.92 -0.11
CA ARG A 54 -7.14 3.03 -0.26
C ARG A 54 -6.53 4.36 0.16
N LEU A 55 -5.92 4.42 1.35
CA LEU A 55 -5.34 5.66 1.87
C LEU A 55 -4.07 6.05 1.11
N SER A 56 -3.28 5.08 0.65
CA SER A 56 -2.08 5.39 -0.13
C SER A 56 -2.41 5.90 -1.54
N LEU A 57 -3.47 5.40 -2.19
CA LEU A 57 -3.99 5.99 -3.42
C LEU A 57 -4.40 7.47 -3.22
N ILE A 58 -5.05 7.78 -2.10
CA ILE A 58 -5.44 9.17 -1.76
C ILE A 58 -4.20 10.05 -1.62
N GLY A 59 -3.19 9.61 -0.85
CA GLY A 59 -1.96 10.39 -0.72
C GLY A 59 -1.14 10.44 -2.01
N GLY A 60 -1.33 9.49 -2.92
CA GLY A 60 -0.77 9.50 -4.27
C GLY A 60 -1.52 10.40 -5.27
N GLY A 61 -2.63 11.03 -4.86
CA GLY A 61 -3.37 12.02 -5.64
C GLY A 61 -4.71 11.55 -6.20
N ALA A 62 -5.12 10.29 -5.98
CA ALA A 62 -6.46 9.84 -6.35
C ALA A 62 -7.52 10.53 -5.47
N ILE A 63 -8.67 10.88 -6.05
CA ILE A 63 -9.77 11.42 -5.25
C ILE A 63 -10.36 10.34 -4.32
N PRO A 64 -10.90 10.68 -3.14
CA PRO A 64 -11.32 9.67 -2.16
C PRO A 64 -12.34 8.65 -2.66
N SER A 65 -13.28 9.07 -3.51
CA SER A 65 -14.29 8.19 -4.11
C SER A 65 -13.67 7.19 -5.09
N GLU A 66 -12.72 7.63 -5.92
CA GLU A 66 -11.97 6.78 -6.83
C GLU A 66 -11.12 5.78 -6.07
N ALA A 67 -10.35 6.24 -5.08
CA ALA A 67 -9.53 5.37 -4.25
C ALA A 67 -10.36 4.29 -3.54
N ALA A 68 -11.56 4.65 -3.04
CA ALA A 68 -12.49 3.69 -2.45
C ALA A 68 -12.98 2.65 -3.47
N ALA A 69 -13.36 3.07 -4.67
CA ALA A 69 -13.79 2.17 -5.73
C ALA A 69 -12.68 1.21 -6.19
N LEU A 70 -11.45 1.73 -6.35
CA LEU A 70 -10.28 0.93 -6.71
C LEU A 70 -9.92 -0.08 -5.62
N ALA A 71 -9.89 0.34 -4.34
CA ALA A 71 -9.59 -0.56 -3.23
C ALA A 71 -10.68 -1.65 -3.10
N GLU A 72 -11.96 -1.29 -3.22
CA GLU A 72 -13.07 -2.25 -3.16
C GLU A 72 -13.02 -3.26 -4.31
N THR A 73 -12.69 -2.80 -5.52
CA THR A 73 -12.69 -3.65 -6.73
C THR A 73 -11.44 -4.52 -6.80
N TYR A 74 -10.26 -3.94 -6.51
CA TYR A 74 -8.97 -4.55 -6.80
C TYR A 74 -8.20 -5.02 -5.57
N ALA A 75 -8.45 -4.49 -4.37
CA ALA A 75 -7.82 -4.97 -3.14
C ALA A 75 -8.73 -5.88 -2.30
N ALA A 76 -10.03 -5.58 -2.24
CA ALA A 76 -10.95 -6.33 -1.40
C ALA A 76 -11.41 -7.66 -2.03
N LYS A 77 -11.48 -7.73 -3.37
CA LYS A 77 -12.14 -8.82 -4.10
C LYS A 77 -11.22 -9.65 -5.00
N ARG A 78 -9.92 -9.38 -5.00
CA ARG A 78 -8.94 -10.02 -5.89
C ARG A 78 -7.83 -10.72 -5.09
N PRO A 79 -7.04 -11.61 -5.74
CA PRO A 79 -5.94 -12.30 -5.07
C PRO A 79 -4.95 -11.34 -4.40
N LEU A 80 -4.52 -11.67 -3.18
CA LEU A 80 -3.63 -10.83 -2.37
C LEU A 80 -2.31 -10.47 -3.06
N LYS A 81 -1.83 -11.30 -4.00
CA LYS A 81 -0.61 -11.05 -4.79
C LYS A 81 -0.61 -9.70 -5.53
N GLU A 82 -1.80 -9.13 -5.79
CA GLU A 82 -1.92 -7.84 -6.48
C GLU A 82 -1.77 -6.64 -5.52
N SER A 83 -2.24 -6.76 -4.28
CA SER A 83 -2.25 -5.64 -3.31
C SER A 83 -1.14 -5.73 -2.27
N PHE A 84 -0.74 -6.94 -1.90
CA PHE A 84 0.24 -7.19 -0.86
C PHE A 84 1.60 -6.53 -1.15
N PRO A 85 2.21 -6.69 -2.34
CA PRO A 85 3.51 -6.08 -2.64
C PRO A 85 3.46 -4.54 -2.58
N ILE A 86 2.36 -3.94 -3.06
CA ILE A 86 2.16 -2.48 -3.03
C ILE A 86 2.05 -1.99 -1.58
N ALA A 87 1.27 -2.67 -0.75
CA ALA A 87 1.14 -2.31 0.67
C ALA A 87 2.49 -2.41 1.42
N VAL A 88 3.28 -3.45 1.15
CA VAL A 88 4.63 -3.60 1.69
C VAL A 88 5.54 -2.46 1.24
N ALA A 89 5.56 -2.14 -0.05
CA ALA A 89 6.36 -1.04 -0.60
C ALA A 89 5.99 0.32 0.02
N VAL A 90 4.70 0.59 0.22
CA VAL A 90 4.22 1.81 0.88
C VAL A 90 4.70 1.89 2.33
N LEU A 91 4.58 0.80 3.09
CA LEU A 91 5.00 0.77 4.50
C LEU A 91 6.53 0.87 4.65
N GLN A 92 7.29 0.23 3.76
CA GLN A 92 8.74 0.39 3.71
C GLN A 92 9.13 1.83 3.42
N ALA A 93 8.44 2.49 2.48
CA ALA A 93 8.73 3.88 2.15
C ALA A 93 8.43 4.86 3.30
N ILE A 94 7.45 4.55 4.14
CA ILE A 94 7.20 5.28 5.39
C ILE A 94 8.34 5.06 6.38
N TRP A 95 8.81 3.82 6.52
CA TRP A 95 9.84 3.45 7.50
C TRP A 95 11.23 4.00 7.15
N SER A 96 11.66 3.84 5.90
CA SER A 96 12.98 4.28 5.42
C SER A 96 13.03 5.77 5.15
N GLY A 97 11.88 6.38 4.83
CA GLY A 97 11.87 7.72 4.26
C GLY A 97 12.54 7.76 2.89
N GLU A 98 12.52 6.66 2.13
CA GLU A 98 12.97 6.54 0.73
C GLU A 98 11.88 5.78 -0.07
N PRO A 99 11.65 6.05 -1.37
CA PRO A 99 10.73 5.22 -2.14
C PRO A 99 11.24 3.77 -2.16
N ALA A 100 10.33 2.80 -2.10
CA ALA A 100 10.71 1.38 -2.16
C ALA A 100 11.49 1.10 -3.44
N THR A 101 12.68 0.52 -3.31
CA THR A 101 13.47 0.07 -4.46
C THR A 101 12.71 -1.08 -5.10
N THR A 102 12.17 -0.88 -6.30
CA THR A 102 11.75 -1.98 -7.16
C THR A 102 12.99 -2.76 -7.53
N SER A 103 13.32 -3.80 -6.77
CA SER A 103 14.25 -4.84 -7.20
C SER A 103 13.60 -5.61 -8.33
N GLN A 104 13.69 -5.07 -9.53
CA GLN A 104 13.48 -5.81 -10.76
C GLN A 104 14.84 -6.35 -11.19
N ASP A 105 15.30 -7.41 -10.52
CA ASP A 105 16.56 -8.09 -10.83
C ASP A 105 16.44 -9.63 -10.74
N ASP A 106 15.25 -10.18 -11.05
CA ASP A 106 15.07 -11.62 -11.34
C ASP A 106 14.83 -11.85 -12.84
N ALA A 107 15.61 -11.16 -13.68
CA ALA A 107 15.65 -11.40 -15.12
C ALA A 107 17.07 -11.27 -15.70
N ALA A 108 18.08 -11.81 -15.01
CA ALA A 108 19.34 -12.23 -15.62
C ALA A 108 20.20 -12.97 -14.59
N ASN A 109 20.17 -14.31 -14.59
CA ASN A 109 21.37 -15.15 -14.75
C ASN A 109 21.06 -16.62 -14.41
N GLY A 110 21.12 -17.48 -15.44
CA GLY A 110 21.55 -18.88 -15.33
C GLY A 110 20.45 -19.93 -15.27
#